data_AF-A0AAP9Y372-F1
#
_entry.id   AF-A0AAP9Y372-F1
#
_cell.length_a   1.000
_cell.length_b   1.000
_cell.length_c   1.000
_cell.angle_alpha   90.00
_cell.angle_beta   90.00
_cell.angle_gamma   90.00
#
_symmetry.space_group_name_H-M   'P 1'
#
loop_
_entity.id
_entity.type
_entity.pdbx_description
1 polymer ?
#
loop_
_entity_poly.entity_id
_entity_poly.type
_entity_poly.pdbx_seq_one_letter_code
_entity_poly.pdbx_strand_id
1 'polypeptide(L)' 'MFICKNQSCGTPWELSEVVIKDEGQGDLFRCTVCGARNYLERFEDDEGNVVYEQIEGRPF' A
#
# COMPACT_ATOMS: atom_id res chain seq x y z
N MET A 1 -9.01 3.15 -0.93
CA MET A 1 -8.72 3.56 0.46
C MET A 1 -7.80 2.55 1.12
N PHE A 2 -6.71 3.03 1.70
CA PHE A 2 -5.73 2.24 2.46
C PHE A 2 -5.72 2.70 3.92
N ILE A 3 -5.24 1.85 4.82
CA ILE A 3 -5.12 2.17 6.25
C ILE A 3 -3.71 1.82 6.71
N CYS A 4 -3.05 2.72 7.42
CA CYS A 4 -1.75 2.38 8.01
C CYS A 4 -1.90 1.22 8.99
N LYS A 5 -1.26 0.07 8.69
CA LYS A 5 -1.35 -1.17 9.48
C LYS A 5 -0.53 -1.15 10.78
N ASN A 6 0.21 -0.08 11.06
CA ASN A 6 0.81 0.13 12.38
C ASN A 6 -0.31 0.44 13.38
N GLN A 7 -0.52 -0.46 14.36
CA GLN A 7 -1.64 -0.41 15.31
C GLN A 7 -1.79 0.95 16.01
N SER A 8 -0.68 1.62 16.34
CA SER A 8 -0.70 2.92 17.01
C SER A 8 -0.97 4.11 16.08
N CYS A 9 -1.03 3.89 14.76
CA CYS A 9 -1.16 4.95 13.75
C CYS A 9 -2.55 4.97 13.11
N GLY A 10 -2.93 3.91 12.38
CA GLY A 10 -4.26 3.77 11.79
C GLY A 10 -4.70 4.86 10.78
N THR A 11 -3.80 5.77 10.37
CA THR A 11 -4.14 6.86 9.44
C THR A 11 -4.67 6.30 8.11
N PRO A 12 -5.84 6.78 7.63
CA PRO A 12 -6.36 6.43 6.32
C PRO A 12 -5.63 7.19 5.20
N TRP A 13 -5.60 6.61 4.01
CA TRP A 13 -4.98 7.19 2.83
C TRP A 13 -5.77 6.88 1.56
N GLU A 14 -5.85 7.83 0.65
CA GLU A 14 -6.28 7.60 -0.72
C GLU A 14 -5.11 7.23 -1.63
N LEU A 15 -5.41 6.52 -2.73
CA LEU A 15 -4.40 6.11 -3.70
C LEU A 15 -3.61 7.31 -4.26
N SER A 16 -4.27 8.45 -4.44
CA SER A 16 -3.64 9.69 -4.91
C SER A 16 -2.72 10.37 -3.88
N GLU A 17 -2.79 9.99 -2.60
CA GLU A 17 -2.02 10.58 -1.51
C GLU A 17 -0.76 9.80 -1.17
N VAL A 18 -0.62 8.58 -1.72
CA VAL A 18 0.50 7.69 -1.43
C VAL A 18 1.38 7.50 -2.64
N VAL A 19 2.68 7.35 -2.40
CA VAL A 19 3.63 6.95 -3.42
C VAL A 19 3.92 5.46 -3.24
N ILE A 20 3.48 4.67 -4.21
CA ILE A 20 3.69 3.22 -4.25
C ILE A 20 5.03 2.94 -4.94
N LYS A 21 5.85 2.09 -4.32
CA LYS A 21 7.15 1.66 -4.85
C LYS A 21 7.42 0.21 -4.46
N ASP A 22 8.10 -0.51 -5.32
CA ASP A 22 8.77 -1.75 -4.94
C ASP A 22 10.14 -1.44 -4.32
N GLU A 23 10.32 -1.79 -3.04
CA GLU A 23 11.59 -1.66 -2.32
C GLU A 23 12.42 -2.96 -2.31
N GLY A 24 12.23 -3.84 -3.30
CA GLY A 24 12.82 -5.18 -3.38
C GLY A 24 12.09 -6.23 -2.55
N GLN A 25 10.85 -5.95 -2.18
CA GLN A 25 10.01 -6.77 -1.28
C GLN A 25 8.53 -6.76 -1.70
N GLY A 26 8.25 -6.36 -2.93
CA GLY A 26 6.90 -6.12 -3.43
C GLY A 26 6.48 -4.65 -3.28
N ASP A 27 5.38 -4.30 -3.95
CA ASP A 27 4.81 -2.97 -3.94
C ASP A 27 4.36 -2.57 -2.53
N LEU A 28 4.76 -1.39 -2.09
CA LEU A 28 4.38 -0.84 -0.80
C LEU A 28 4.33 0.69 -0.84
N PHE A 29 3.65 1.27 0.13
CA PHE A 29 3.80 2.68 0.47
C PHE A 29 4.29 2.86 1.90
N ARG A 30 4.96 3.98 2.16
CA ARG A 30 5.35 4.40 3.51
C ARG A 30 4.36 5.40 4.05
N CYS A 31 3.83 5.14 5.24
CA CYS A 31 2.99 6.10 5.95
C CYS A 31 3.84 7.33 6.31
N THR A 32 3.42 8.53 5.89
CA THR A 32 4.17 9.77 6.15
C THR A 32 4.10 10.21 7.62
N VAL A 33 3.12 9.70 8.38
CA VAL A 33 2.94 10.00 9.81
C VAL A 33 3.89 9.18 10.70
N CYS A 34 4.06 7.88 10.42
CA CYS A 34 4.81 6.97 11.31
C CYS A 34 5.95 6.19 10.63
N GLY A 35 6.13 6.34 9.31
CA GLY A 35 7.18 5.67 8.54
C GLY A 35 6.97 4.17 8.28
N ALA A 36 5.89 3.58 8.79
CA ALA A 36 5.58 2.16 8.61
C ALA A 36 5.37 1.80 7.13
N ARG A 37 5.83 0.61 6.75
CA ARG A 37 5.60 0.01 5.44
C ARG A 37 4.20 -0.62 5.40
N ASN A 38 3.48 -0.36 4.32
CA ASN A 38 2.16 -0.91 4.06
C ASN A 38 2.20 -1.55 2.67
N TYR A 39 2.18 -2.88 2.65
CA TYR A 39 2.31 -3.66 1.42
C TYR A 39 1.01 -3.68 0.64
N LEU A 40 1.15 -3.72 -0.67
CA LEU A 40 0.09 -3.75 -1.64
C LEU A 40 0.34 -4.90 -2.62
N GLU A 41 -0.74 -5.43 -3.17
CA GLU A 41 -0.70 -6.30 -4.33
C GLU A 41 -1.22 -5.53 -5.55
N ARG A 42 -0.49 -5.63 -6.66
CA ARG A 42 -0.81 -4.97 -7.92
C ARG A 42 -1.60 -5.92 -8.80
N PHE A 43 -2.74 -5.45 -9.28
CA PHE A 43 -3.57 -6.17 -10.23
C PHE A 43 -3.84 -5.32 -11.47
N GLU A 44 -4.28 -6.00 -12.52
CA GLU A 44 -4.84 -5.40 -13.72
C GLU A 44 -6.32 -5.76 -13.76
N ASP A 45 -7.20 -4.77 -13.88
CA ASP A 45 -8.64 -5.02 -14.03
C ASP A 45 -8.98 -5.45 -15.47
N ASP A 46 -10.24 -5.82 -15.72
CA ASP A 46 -10.72 -6.25 -17.05
C ASP A 46 -10.58 -5.17 -18.14
N GLU A 47 -10.37 -3.90 -17.75
CA GLU A 47 -10.17 -2.77 -18.65
C GLU A 47 -8.67 -2.46 -18.89
N GLY A 48 -7.76 -3.21 -18.27
CA GLY A 48 -6.32 -2.99 -18.36
C GLY A 48 -5.78 -1.93 -17.42
N ASN A 49 -6.58 -1.41 -16.48
CA ASN A 49 -6.13 -0.44 -15.51
C ASN A 49 -5.39 -1.12 -14.37
N VAL A 50 -4.35 -0.45 -13.88
CA VAL A 50 -3.61 -0.90 -12.70
C VAL A 50 -4.39 -0.51 -11.45
N VAL A 51 -4.75 -1.52 -10.66
CA VAL A 51 -5.36 -1.35 -9.35
C VAL A 51 -4.46 -1.92 -8.27
N TYR A 52 -4.60 -1.40 -7.05
CA TYR A 52 -3.80 -1.79 -5.90
C TYR A 52 -4.71 -2.18 -4.75
N GLU A 53 -4.48 -3.35 -4.17
CA GLU A 53 -5.15 -3.81 -2.95
C GLU A 53 -4.16 -3.87 -1.79
N GLN A 54 -4.59 -3.46 -0.60
CA GLN A 54 -3.74 -3.52 0.58
C GLN A 54 -3.78 -4.91 1.23
N ILE A 55 -2.62 -5.54 1.37
CA ILE A 55 -2.47 -6.88 1.93
C ILE A 55 -1.94 -6.85 3.37
N GLU A 56 -2.14 -7.96 4.07
CA GLU A 56 -1.66 -8.14 5.43
C GLU A 56 -0.25 -8.75 5.42
N GLY A 57 0.75 -7.91 5.67
CA GLY A 57 2.15 -8.33 5.74
C GLY A 57 2.87 -8.31 4.40
N ARG A 58 4.09 -8.85 4.38
CA ARG A 58 4.99 -8.81 3.21
C ARG A 58 4.62 -9.95 2.24
N PRO A 59 4.59 -9.71 0.90
CA PRO A 59 4.40 -10.76 -0.08
C PRO A 59 5.61 -11.72 -0.13
N PHE A 60 5.35 -13.00 -0.41
CA PHE A 60 6.32 -14.12 -0.37
C PHE A 60 7.10 -14.29 -1.66
#